data_AF-A0A2N5Y5J1-F1
#
_entry.id   AF-A0A2N5Y5J1-F1
#
_cell.length_a   1.000
_cell.length_b   1.000
_cell.length_c   1.000
_cell.angle_alpha   90.00
_cell.angle_beta   90.00
_cell.angle_gamma   90.00
#
_symmetry.space_group_name_H-M   'P 1'
#
loop_
_entity.id
_entity.type
_entity.pdbx_description
1 polymer ?
#
loop_
_entity_poly.entity_id
_entity_poly.type
_entity_poly.pdbx_seq_one_letter_code
_entity_poly.pdbx_strand_id
1 'polypeptide(L)'
;MKKLLITTMALLGSALIAIAFVGPAYIASAPGVASGMGAKLLCSARYVSGFSEQQALDDLVQYSPLLEYLEIQYDTANMTVTTSLFGISSATAVYLPGVGCSNNYPGFDQRNALQTRELPALGHDWPLGNRVATVDAEVQALAEQLRDEDNAAGLNTRALLVVRNGRIVAEAYARNAGPETPLLGWSMAKSLTSVMIGNLQLRGLVNVDEPTGFAEWAGDGRAAIKITDLLTMTDGLDFSEEYNPGDDATAMLFTEPSASDYVLGKKPIHTGGSHFNYSSGTANLLSRLYFERTGGTAQNNYDEFITHIASPLGFQHSILETDASGVFVGSSYLYASARDWARLGQMMLNGGVLNGQRIVSADWVARSTRPNTSQNGPAYGYQWWLNRGGEQLRWADLPADAYAAQGNREQSVMVIPSAGLVIVRLGWTSGIYPVNERFAKILWAAGASKAQPEPR
;
A
#
# COMPACT_ATOMS: atom_id res chain seq x y z
N MET A 1 25.14 44.85 -18.66
CA MET A 1 25.05 43.79 -19.68
C MET A 1 25.75 42.48 -19.28
N LYS A 2 26.98 42.47 -18.75
CA LYS A 2 27.67 41.22 -18.32
C LYS A 2 26.97 40.43 -17.19
N LYS A 3 26.31 41.10 -16.23
CA LYS A 3 25.55 40.42 -15.16
C LYS A 3 24.24 39.78 -15.63
N LEU A 4 23.68 40.20 -16.77
CA LEU A 4 22.43 39.62 -17.30
C LEU A 4 22.71 38.32 -18.07
N LEU A 5 23.83 38.24 -18.82
CA LEU A 5 24.23 37.01 -19.54
C LEU A 5 24.61 35.85 -18.61
N ILE A 6 25.20 36.14 -17.43
CA ILE A 6 25.64 35.09 -16.49
C ILE A 6 24.44 34.42 -15.81
N THR A 7 23.37 35.17 -15.53
CA THR A 7 22.12 34.61 -14.97
C THR A 7 21.34 33.79 -15.99
N THR A 8 21.34 34.18 -17.27
CA THR A 8 20.69 33.42 -18.35
C THR A 8 21.44 32.11 -18.66
N MET A 9 22.78 32.10 -18.63
CA MET A 9 23.56 30.84 -18.77
C MET A 9 23.44 29.92 -17.55
N ALA A 10 23.26 30.45 -16.34
CA ALA A 10 23.03 29.64 -15.14
C ALA A 10 21.63 28.99 -15.13
N LEU A 11 20.59 29.70 -15.60
CA LEU A 11 19.23 29.17 -15.76
C LEU A 11 19.10 28.17 -16.93
N LEU A 12 19.83 28.39 -18.04
CA LEU A 12 19.94 27.38 -19.10
C LEU A 12 20.77 26.17 -18.65
N GLY A 13 21.80 26.37 -17.83
CA GLY A 13 22.62 25.29 -17.27
C GLY A 13 21.86 24.40 -16.28
N SER A 14 21.02 24.96 -15.41
CA SER A 14 20.16 24.19 -14.50
C SER A 14 18.97 23.54 -15.20
N ALA A 15 18.41 24.17 -16.25
CA ALA A 15 17.44 23.52 -17.13
C ALA A 15 18.07 22.36 -17.92
N LEU A 16 19.30 22.50 -18.40
CA LEU A 16 20.03 21.44 -19.11
C LEU A 16 20.44 20.27 -18.19
N ILE A 17 20.73 20.52 -16.91
CA ILE A 17 21.03 19.46 -15.93
C ILE A 17 19.76 18.70 -15.50
N ALA A 18 18.59 19.36 -15.45
CA ALA A 18 17.31 18.67 -15.27
C ALA A 18 16.90 17.87 -16.52
N ILE A 19 17.24 18.34 -17.72
CA ILE A 19 17.01 17.63 -19.00
C ILE A 19 17.95 16.41 -19.15
N ALA A 20 19.11 16.41 -18.51
CA ALA A 20 20.10 15.32 -18.63
C ALA A 20 19.64 13.96 -18.06
N PHE A 21 18.55 13.93 -17.27
CA PHE A 21 17.97 12.69 -16.73
C PHE A 21 16.67 12.25 -17.44
N VAL A 22 16.20 13.01 -18.43
CA VAL A 22 15.01 12.66 -19.20
C VAL A 22 15.41 11.79 -20.39
N GLY A 23 15.53 10.48 -20.15
CA GLY A 23 15.84 9.52 -21.21
C GLY A 23 14.70 9.42 -22.26
N PRO A 24 14.98 8.92 -23.48
CA PRO A 24 13.94 8.73 -24.50
C PRO A 24 12.75 7.88 -24.03
N ALA A 25 13.00 6.87 -23.19
CA ALA A 25 11.95 6.04 -22.58
C ALA A 25 11.01 6.85 -21.69
N TYR A 26 11.56 7.76 -20.87
CA TYR A 26 10.77 8.66 -20.04
C TYR A 26 9.84 9.52 -20.89
N ILE A 27 10.37 10.15 -21.94
CA ILE A 27 9.57 11.04 -22.82
C ILE A 27 8.45 10.27 -23.49
N ALA A 28 8.72 9.06 -23.97
CA ALA A 28 7.73 8.23 -24.64
C ALA A 28 6.63 7.75 -23.69
N SER A 29 6.97 7.38 -22.46
CA SER A 29 6.02 6.81 -21.49
C SER A 29 5.28 7.87 -20.67
N ALA A 30 5.84 9.06 -20.50
CA ALA A 30 5.30 10.11 -19.62
C ALA A 30 3.84 10.49 -19.92
N PRO A 31 3.40 10.69 -21.18
CA PRO A 31 2.00 11.02 -21.45
C PRO A 31 1.02 9.94 -21.01
N GLY A 32 1.34 8.67 -21.27
CA GLY A 32 0.50 7.52 -20.89
C GLY A 32 0.46 7.29 -19.38
N VAL A 33 1.60 7.42 -18.70
CA VAL A 33 1.66 7.33 -17.24
C VAL A 33 0.89 8.50 -16.60
N ALA A 34 1.03 9.72 -17.12
CA ALA A 34 0.34 10.90 -16.59
C ALA A 34 -1.19 10.79 -16.72
N SER A 35 -1.69 10.43 -17.91
CA SER A 35 -3.14 10.23 -18.11
C SER A 35 -3.65 9.02 -17.31
N GLY A 36 -2.95 7.90 -17.32
CA GLY A 36 -3.31 6.72 -16.55
C GLY A 36 -3.37 6.96 -15.04
N MET A 37 -2.35 7.64 -14.49
CA MET A 37 -2.28 8.01 -13.08
C MET A 37 -3.34 9.04 -12.71
N GLY A 38 -3.54 10.06 -13.55
CA GLY A 38 -4.54 11.11 -13.35
C GLY A 38 -5.94 10.52 -13.25
N ALA A 39 -6.37 9.77 -14.28
CA ALA A 39 -7.68 9.13 -14.29
C ALA A 39 -7.89 8.23 -13.06
N LYS A 40 -6.92 7.34 -12.79
CA LYS A 40 -7.01 6.37 -11.70
C LYS A 40 -7.11 7.01 -10.31
N LEU A 41 -6.19 7.91 -9.98
CA LEU A 41 -6.07 8.47 -8.63
C LEU A 41 -7.15 9.52 -8.36
N LEU A 42 -7.51 10.35 -9.35
CA LEU A 42 -8.60 11.32 -9.20
C LEU A 42 -9.96 10.61 -9.03
N CYS A 43 -10.19 9.52 -9.77
CA CYS A 43 -11.40 8.70 -9.59
C CYS A 43 -11.50 8.16 -8.16
N SER A 44 -10.46 7.48 -7.66
CA SER A 44 -10.51 6.91 -6.31
C SER A 44 -10.60 7.99 -5.23
N ALA A 45 -9.86 9.10 -5.38
CA ALA A 45 -9.97 10.23 -4.45
C ALA A 45 -11.41 10.76 -4.37
N ARG A 46 -12.08 10.91 -5.53
CA ARG A 46 -13.44 11.46 -5.60
C ARG A 46 -14.51 10.50 -5.10
N TYR A 47 -14.46 9.23 -5.50
CA TYR A 47 -15.55 8.26 -5.34
C TYR A 47 -15.32 7.24 -4.22
N VAL A 48 -14.07 6.95 -3.87
CA VAL A 48 -13.73 6.05 -2.74
C VAL A 48 -13.48 6.85 -1.46
N SER A 49 -12.62 7.88 -1.52
CA SER A 49 -12.28 8.70 -0.36
C SER A 49 -13.24 9.87 -0.13
N GLY A 50 -14.04 10.24 -1.12
CA GLY A 50 -14.99 11.34 -1.02
C GLY A 50 -14.36 12.74 -1.02
N PHE A 51 -13.13 12.88 -1.51
CA PHE A 51 -12.45 14.17 -1.59
C PHE A 51 -13.03 15.08 -2.67
N SER A 52 -12.85 16.39 -2.48
CA SER A 52 -13.15 17.38 -3.51
C SER A 52 -12.18 17.24 -4.68
N GLU A 53 -12.61 17.69 -5.86
CA GLU A 53 -11.76 17.69 -7.07
C GLU A 53 -10.48 18.50 -6.85
N GLN A 54 -10.57 19.63 -6.14
CA GLN A 54 -9.39 20.44 -5.80
C GLN A 54 -8.40 19.67 -4.90
N GLN A 55 -8.88 19.02 -3.83
CA GLN A 55 -7.99 18.24 -2.96
C GLN A 55 -7.34 17.09 -3.72
N ALA A 56 -8.10 16.40 -4.58
CA ALA A 56 -7.59 15.31 -5.40
C ALA A 56 -6.51 15.79 -6.38
N LEU A 57 -6.69 16.98 -6.98
CA LEU A 57 -5.70 17.59 -7.85
C LEU A 57 -4.45 18.03 -7.07
N ASP A 58 -4.61 18.71 -5.93
CA ASP A 58 -3.51 19.15 -5.06
C ASP A 58 -2.64 17.96 -4.60
N ASP A 59 -3.26 16.81 -4.40
CA ASP A 59 -2.57 15.55 -4.11
C ASP A 59 -1.81 15.01 -5.31
N LEU A 60 -2.46 14.99 -6.48
CA LEU A 60 -1.90 14.44 -7.70
C LEU A 60 -0.66 15.22 -8.15
N VAL A 61 -0.71 16.55 -8.16
CA VAL A 61 0.38 17.41 -8.67
C VAL A 61 1.65 17.32 -7.83
N GLN A 62 1.56 16.80 -6.59
CA GLN A 62 2.74 16.49 -5.78
C GLN A 62 3.57 15.33 -6.33
N TYR A 63 3.07 14.52 -7.28
CA TYR A 63 3.89 13.51 -7.98
C TYR A 63 4.76 14.15 -9.05
N SER A 64 4.22 15.15 -9.75
CA SER A 64 4.94 15.89 -10.77
C SER A 64 4.19 17.18 -11.09
N PRO A 65 4.89 18.34 -11.17
CA PRO A 65 4.28 19.59 -11.62
C PRO A 65 3.65 19.49 -13.01
N LEU A 66 4.08 18.53 -13.84
CA LEU A 66 3.49 18.32 -15.18
C LEU A 66 2.01 17.92 -15.12
N LEU A 67 1.56 17.35 -13.99
CA LEU A 67 0.18 16.90 -13.83
C LEU A 67 -0.80 18.07 -13.65
N GLU A 68 -0.32 19.29 -13.39
CA GLU A 68 -1.14 20.51 -13.40
C GLU A 68 -1.73 20.81 -14.79
N TYR A 69 -1.11 20.29 -15.84
CA TYR A 69 -1.53 20.50 -17.23
C TYR A 69 -2.46 19.41 -17.76
N LEU A 70 -2.93 18.49 -16.91
CA LEU A 70 -3.92 17.50 -17.31
C LEU A 70 -5.25 18.18 -17.62
N GLU A 71 -5.80 17.86 -18.79
CA GLU A 71 -7.20 18.10 -19.08
C GLU A 71 -8.00 17.02 -18.34
N ILE A 72 -8.88 17.42 -17.42
CA ILE A 72 -9.63 16.51 -16.55
C ILE A 72 -11.12 16.68 -16.82
N GLN A 73 -11.81 15.59 -17.11
CA GLN A 73 -13.25 15.54 -17.30
C GLN A 73 -13.89 14.55 -16.33
N TYR A 74 -14.73 15.07 -15.43
CA TYR A 74 -15.58 14.27 -14.57
C TYR A 74 -16.94 14.06 -15.24
N ASP A 75 -17.35 12.80 -15.37
CA ASP A 75 -18.72 12.42 -15.73
C ASP A 75 -19.37 11.79 -14.50
N THR A 76 -20.13 12.59 -13.76
CA THR A 76 -20.79 12.16 -12.53
C THR A 76 -21.95 11.22 -12.77
N ALA A 77 -22.57 11.23 -13.96
CA ALA A 77 -23.68 10.34 -14.29
C ALA A 77 -23.19 8.90 -14.48
N ASN A 78 -22.02 8.74 -15.11
CA ASN A 78 -21.39 7.44 -15.34
C ASN A 78 -20.29 7.10 -14.31
N MET A 79 -20.04 7.99 -13.35
CA MET A 79 -19.00 7.87 -12.32
C MET A 79 -17.60 7.60 -12.93
N THR A 80 -17.27 8.36 -13.97
CA THR A 80 -15.98 8.23 -14.68
C THR A 80 -15.15 9.50 -14.56
N VAL A 81 -13.83 9.32 -14.61
CA VAL A 81 -12.85 10.40 -14.72
C VAL A 81 -11.98 10.13 -15.93
N THR A 82 -12.00 11.03 -16.89
CA THR A 82 -11.12 10.99 -18.06
C THR A 82 -10.05 12.05 -17.91
N THR A 83 -8.80 11.68 -18.18
CA THR A 83 -7.70 12.65 -18.21
C THR A 83 -6.88 12.51 -19.48
N SER A 84 -6.40 13.64 -19.98
CA SER A 84 -5.60 13.76 -21.19
C SER A 84 -4.42 14.68 -20.93
N LEU A 85 -3.23 14.33 -21.43
CA LEU A 85 -2.08 15.23 -21.43
C LEU A 85 -1.83 15.73 -22.86
N PHE A 86 -2.18 17.00 -23.11
CA PHE A 86 -2.00 17.68 -24.41
C PHE A 86 -2.63 16.94 -25.61
N GLY A 87 -3.65 16.11 -25.39
CA GLY A 87 -4.27 15.29 -26.43
C GLY A 87 -3.38 14.16 -26.98
N ILE A 88 -2.19 13.94 -26.40
CA ILE A 88 -1.23 12.92 -26.84
C ILE A 88 -1.65 11.52 -26.38
N SER A 89 -2.12 11.44 -25.13
CA SER A 89 -2.63 10.23 -24.52
C SER A 89 -3.82 10.58 -23.63
N SER A 90 -4.81 9.69 -23.60
CA SER A 90 -6.00 9.80 -22.77
C SER A 90 -6.25 8.47 -22.06
N ALA A 91 -6.73 8.54 -20.83
CA ALA A 91 -7.18 7.40 -20.06
C ALA A 91 -8.47 7.75 -19.32
N THR A 92 -9.34 6.76 -19.15
CA THR A 92 -10.60 6.89 -18.42
C THR A 92 -10.63 5.85 -17.31
N ALA A 93 -10.85 6.29 -16.07
CA ALA A 93 -11.13 5.42 -14.94
C ALA A 93 -12.64 5.40 -14.66
N VAL A 94 -13.13 4.23 -14.30
CA VAL A 94 -14.55 4.00 -13.98
C VAL A 94 -14.64 3.52 -12.54
N TYR A 95 -15.46 4.19 -11.74
CA TYR A 95 -15.83 3.74 -10.40
C TYR A 95 -16.98 2.74 -10.47
N LEU A 96 -16.85 1.63 -9.75
CA LEU A 96 -17.92 0.66 -9.54
C LEU A 96 -18.21 0.53 -8.04
N PRO A 97 -19.46 0.73 -7.57
CA PRO A 97 -19.81 0.67 -6.16
C PRO A 97 -19.37 -0.64 -5.48
N GLY A 98 -18.61 -0.52 -4.38
CA GLY A 98 -18.08 -1.65 -3.61
C GLY A 98 -16.85 -2.35 -4.23
N VAL A 99 -16.44 -1.97 -5.45
CA VAL A 99 -15.22 -2.46 -6.13
C VAL A 99 -14.15 -1.37 -6.21
N GLY A 100 -14.55 -0.11 -6.38
CA GLY A 100 -13.67 1.05 -6.53
C GLY A 100 -13.35 1.39 -7.99
N CYS A 101 -12.28 2.15 -8.21
CA CYS A 101 -11.89 2.66 -9.51
C CYS A 101 -10.78 1.82 -10.17
N SER A 102 -10.88 1.61 -11.47
CA SER A 102 -9.77 1.15 -12.32
C SER A 102 -9.84 1.85 -13.67
N ASN A 103 -8.68 2.02 -14.31
CA ASN A 103 -8.59 2.44 -15.70
C ASN A 103 -9.31 1.41 -16.59
N ASN A 104 -10.03 1.91 -17.59
CA ASN A 104 -10.76 1.11 -18.55
C ASN A 104 -9.87 0.75 -19.73
N TYR A 105 -9.96 -0.50 -20.17
CA TYR A 105 -9.21 -1.01 -21.32
C TYR A 105 -10.16 -1.80 -22.23
N PRO A 106 -10.11 -1.60 -23.56
CA PRO A 106 -10.92 -2.37 -24.49
C PRO A 106 -10.71 -3.89 -24.31
N GLY A 107 -11.80 -4.63 -24.17
CA GLY A 107 -11.78 -6.09 -23.96
C GLY A 107 -11.62 -6.55 -22.51
N PHE A 108 -11.57 -5.63 -21.55
CA PHE A 108 -11.46 -5.92 -20.11
C PHE A 108 -12.73 -5.49 -19.35
N ASP A 109 -13.79 -6.29 -19.48
CA ASP A 109 -15.11 -6.03 -18.87
C ASP A 109 -15.39 -6.89 -17.62
N GLN A 110 -14.42 -7.69 -17.15
CA GLN A 110 -14.60 -8.69 -16.09
C GLN A 110 -15.17 -8.08 -14.80
N ARG A 111 -14.76 -6.86 -14.48
CA ARG A 111 -15.19 -6.12 -13.29
C ARG A 111 -16.63 -5.58 -13.38
N ASN A 112 -17.17 -5.37 -14.59
CA ASN A 112 -18.50 -4.79 -14.77
C ASN A 112 -19.63 -5.74 -14.32
N ALA A 113 -19.34 -7.05 -14.26
CA ALA A 113 -20.29 -8.07 -13.82
C ALA A 113 -20.18 -8.42 -12.34
N LEU A 114 -19.28 -7.77 -11.58
CA LEU A 114 -19.08 -8.06 -10.16
C LEU A 114 -20.32 -7.72 -9.35
N GLN A 115 -20.77 -8.68 -8.55
CA GLN A 115 -21.81 -8.49 -7.57
C GLN A 115 -21.17 -8.23 -6.22
N THR A 116 -21.37 -7.03 -5.70
CA THR A 116 -20.86 -6.61 -4.40
C THR A 116 -21.90 -6.83 -3.31
N ARG A 117 -21.42 -7.02 -2.07
CA ARG A 117 -22.28 -7.08 -0.89
C ARG A 117 -21.75 -6.12 0.16
N GLU A 118 -22.66 -5.35 0.75
CA GLU A 118 -22.31 -4.49 1.87
C GLU A 118 -22.00 -5.33 3.11
N LEU A 119 -20.90 -5.00 3.77
CA LEU A 119 -20.61 -5.54 5.10
C LEU A 119 -21.57 -4.87 6.10
N PRO A 120 -22.20 -5.63 7.01
CA PRO A 120 -23.11 -5.04 7.98
C PRO A 120 -22.34 -4.06 8.88
N ALA A 121 -22.94 -2.90 9.15
CA ALA A 121 -22.44 -1.98 10.15
C ALA A 121 -22.53 -2.64 11.53
N LEU A 122 -21.41 -2.67 12.24
CA LEU A 122 -21.32 -3.30 13.56
C LEU A 122 -21.34 -2.22 14.65
N GLY A 123 -22.45 -2.13 15.37
CA GLY A 123 -22.66 -1.19 16.51
C GLY A 123 -21.89 -1.52 17.79
N HIS A 124 -20.81 -2.30 17.68
CA HIS A 124 -19.97 -2.75 18.79
C HIS A 124 -18.77 -1.84 19.00
N ASP A 125 -18.06 -2.03 20.12
CA ASP A 125 -16.76 -1.43 20.32
C ASP A 125 -15.74 -1.96 19.32
N TRP A 126 -14.80 -1.11 18.93
CA TRP A 126 -13.63 -1.53 18.17
C TRP A 126 -12.84 -2.60 18.94
N PRO A 127 -12.33 -3.67 18.30
CA PRO A 127 -12.21 -3.88 16.85
C PRO A 127 -13.41 -4.54 16.15
N LEU A 128 -14.39 -5.06 16.90
CA LEU A 128 -15.56 -5.73 16.30
C LEU A 128 -16.46 -4.73 15.58
N GLY A 129 -16.75 -3.59 16.20
CA GLY A 129 -17.46 -2.48 15.56
C GLY A 129 -16.59 -1.23 15.48
N ASN A 130 -17.18 -0.07 15.25
CA ASN A 130 -16.44 1.19 15.10
C ASN A 130 -16.51 2.14 16.31
N ARG A 131 -17.18 1.74 17.39
CA ARG A 131 -17.29 2.62 18.57
C ARG A 131 -15.96 2.66 19.32
N VAL A 132 -15.47 3.87 19.58
CA VAL A 132 -14.27 4.13 20.40
C VAL A 132 -14.73 4.66 21.75
N ALA A 133 -14.46 3.90 22.81
CA ALA A 133 -14.93 4.21 24.17
C ALA A 133 -13.78 4.54 25.15
N THR A 134 -12.52 4.45 24.71
CA THR A 134 -11.36 4.44 25.61
C THR A 134 -10.26 5.36 25.12
N VAL A 135 -10.49 6.67 25.14
CA VAL A 135 -9.43 7.64 24.82
C VAL A 135 -8.56 7.88 26.05
N ASP A 136 -7.24 7.84 25.87
CA ASP A 136 -6.25 8.30 26.84
C ASP A 136 -5.98 9.78 26.57
N ALA A 137 -6.26 10.65 27.55
CA ALA A 137 -6.20 12.10 27.35
C ALA A 137 -4.79 12.61 27.01
N GLU A 138 -3.74 11.99 27.57
CA GLU A 138 -2.35 12.39 27.31
C GLU A 138 -1.93 11.98 25.90
N VAL A 139 -2.20 10.72 25.52
CA VAL A 139 -1.89 10.21 24.19
C VAL A 139 -2.71 10.90 23.11
N GLN A 140 -3.98 11.23 23.39
CA GLN A 140 -4.85 11.99 22.49
C GLN A 140 -4.31 13.40 22.23
N ALA A 141 -3.98 14.14 23.29
CA ALA A 141 -3.41 15.48 23.15
C ALA A 141 -2.10 15.45 22.35
N LEU A 142 -1.24 14.45 22.59
CA LEU A 142 -0.03 14.25 21.81
C LEU A 142 -0.33 13.93 20.34
N ALA A 143 -1.28 13.03 20.04
CA ALA A 143 -1.61 12.67 18.67
C ALA A 143 -2.13 13.88 17.87
N GLU A 144 -2.97 14.73 18.49
CA GLU A 144 -3.44 15.99 17.90
C GLU A 144 -2.30 16.98 17.67
N GLN A 145 -1.42 17.15 18.68
CA GLN A 145 -0.24 18.00 18.55
C GLN A 145 0.67 17.54 17.40
N LEU A 146 1.00 16.26 17.34
CA LEU A 146 1.87 15.70 16.29
C LEU A 146 1.25 15.89 14.90
N ARG A 147 -0.06 15.65 14.75
CA ARG A 147 -0.77 15.91 13.49
C ARG A 147 -0.65 17.39 13.09
N ASP A 148 -0.85 18.31 14.02
CA ASP A 148 -0.81 19.74 13.72
C ASP A 148 0.60 20.22 13.37
N GLU A 149 1.62 19.75 14.10
CA GLU A 149 3.03 19.98 13.76
C GLU A 149 3.39 19.42 12.39
N ASP A 150 2.96 18.19 12.09
CA ASP A 150 3.19 17.54 10.81
C ASP A 150 2.57 18.34 9.66
N ASN A 151 1.33 18.80 9.84
CA ASN A 151 0.62 19.56 8.82
C ASN A 151 1.18 20.98 8.64
N ALA A 152 1.62 21.63 9.72
CA ALA A 152 2.36 22.90 9.64
C ALA A 152 3.70 22.75 8.90
N ALA A 153 4.33 21.57 8.99
CA ALA A 153 5.55 21.23 8.27
C ALA A 153 5.31 20.69 6.84
N GLY A 154 4.07 20.64 6.35
CA GLY A 154 3.74 20.13 5.02
C GLY A 154 3.86 18.61 4.87
N LEU A 155 3.89 17.86 5.98
CA LEU A 155 3.94 16.39 5.97
C LEU A 155 2.58 15.76 5.67
N ASN A 156 1.48 16.52 5.72
CA ASN A 156 0.14 16.10 5.32
C ASN A 156 -0.35 14.83 6.05
N THR A 157 -0.22 14.75 7.37
CA THR A 157 -0.80 13.67 8.19
C THR A 157 -2.34 13.81 8.22
N ARG A 158 -3.04 12.86 7.58
CA ARG A 158 -4.51 12.81 7.44
C ARG A 158 -5.19 12.07 8.56
N ALA A 159 -4.57 11.00 9.03
CA ALA A 159 -5.00 10.25 10.19
C ALA A 159 -3.78 9.75 10.97
N LEU A 160 -3.83 9.90 12.29
CA LEU A 160 -2.90 9.30 13.23
C LEU A 160 -3.74 8.60 14.30
N LEU A 161 -3.59 7.29 14.43
CA LEU A 161 -4.38 6.47 15.34
C LEU A 161 -3.46 5.55 16.13
N VAL A 162 -3.72 5.45 17.44
CA VAL A 162 -2.93 4.66 18.37
C VAL A 162 -3.83 3.63 19.03
N VAL A 163 -3.45 2.37 18.94
CA VAL A 163 -4.06 1.25 19.65
C VAL A 163 -3.09 0.75 20.70
N ARG A 164 -3.58 0.54 21.92
CA ARG A 164 -2.82 -0.10 22.99
C ARG A 164 -3.66 -1.19 23.64
N ASN A 165 -3.08 -2.38 23.78
CA ASN A 165 -3.72 -3.54 24.44
C ASN A 165 -5.12 -3.85 23.89
N GLY A 166 -5.27 -3.81 22.56
CA GLY A 166 -6.52 -4.15 21.89
C GLY A 166 -7.59 -3.05 21.91
N ARG A 167 -7.25 -1.81 22.27
CA ARG A 167 -8.18 -0.67 22.29
C ARG A 167 -7.57 0.56 21.63
N ILE A 168 -8.35 1.29 20.85
CA ILE A 168 -7.96 2.61 20.36
C ILE A 168 -7.86 3.54 21.59
N VAL A 169 -6.70 4.15 21.79
CA VAL A 169 -6.40 5.09 22.89
C VAL A 169 -6.24 6.52 22.41
N ALA A 170 -5.98 6.74 21.12
CA ALA A 170 -5.97 8.05 20.52
C ALA A 170 -6.30 7.99 19.02
N GLU A 171 -6.95 9.04 18.51
CA GLU A 171 -7.18 9.24 17.08
C GLU A 171 -7.23 10.73 16.73
N ALA A 172 -6.42 11.15 15.77
CA ALA A 172 -6.34 12.54 15.29
C ALA A 172 -6.47 12.57 13.77
N TYR A 173 -7.38 13.38 13.26
CA TYR A 173 -7.67 13.50 11.83
C TYR A 173 -7.42 14.91 11.32
N ALA A 174 -7.02 15.03 10.05
CA ALA A 174 -6.97 16.31 9.34
C ALA A 174 -8.39 16.80 9.02
N ARG A 175 -8.53 18.09 8.66
CA ARG A 175 -9.84 18.73 8.43
C ARG A 175 -10.71 18.02 7.37
N ASN A 176 -10.09 17.42 6.36
CA ASN A 176 -10.74 16.78 5.22
C ASN A 176 -10.83 15.25 5.33
N ALA A 177 -10.47 14.68 6.49
CA ALA A 177 -10.55 13.25 6.75
C ALA A 177 -11.25 13.01 8.09
N GLY A 178 -11.84 11.84 8.26
CA GLY A 178 -12.50 11.43 9.48
C GLY A 178 -12.31 9.95 9.78
N PRO A 179 -12.91 9.45 10.87
CA PRO A 179 -12.77 8.07 11.32
C PRO A 179 -13.28 7.03 10.34
N GLU A 180 -14.12 7.43 9.39
CA GLU A 180 -14.76 6.58 8.38
C GLU A 180 -14.20 6.79 6.98
N THR A 181 -13.30 7.77 6.79
CA THR A 181 -12.75 8.09 5.46
C THR A 181 -11.80 6.98 5.00
N PRO A 182 -12.07 6.27 3.90
CA PRO A 182 -11.11 5.32 3.34
C PRO A 182 -9.94 6.10 2.73
N LEU A 183 -8.72 5.88 3.21
CA LEU A 183 -7.51 6.53 2.68
C LEU A 183 -6.61 5.49 2.00
N LEU A 184 -5.96 5.90 0.92
CA LEU A 184 -5.04 5.05 0.15
C LEU A 184 -3.82 4.65 0.98
N GLY A 185 -3.63 3.34 1.18
CA GLY A 185 -2.47 2.82 1.90
C GLY A 185 -1.23 2.56 1.05
N TRP A 186 -1.33 2.65 -0.27
CA TRP A 186 -0.25 2.27 -1.20
C TRP A 186 0.33 0.88 -0.83
N SER A 187 1.64 0.77 -0.69
CA SER A 187 2.37 -0.45 -0.39
C SER A 187 2.00 -1.13 0.94
N MET A 188 1.23 -0.50 1.82
CA MET A 188 0.68 -1.21 2.98
C MET A 188 -0.25 -2.36 2.57
N ALA A 189 -0.86 -2.29 1.37
CA ALA A 189 -1.70 -3.35 0.84
C ALA A 189 -0.96 -4.70 0.71
N LYS A 190 0.36 -4.68 0.48
CA LYS A 190 1.21 -5.88 0.37
C LYS A 190 1.12 -6.75 1.62
N SER A 191 1.10 -6.12 2.78
CA SER A 191 0.99 -6.80 4.07
C SER A 191 -0.39 -7.46 4.25
N LEU A 192 -1.46 -6.88 3.69
CA LEU A 192 -2.77 -7.53 3.62
C LEU A 192 -2.75 -8.70 2.63
N THR A 193 -2.11 -8.56 1.46
CA THR A 193 -1.95 -9.65 0.49
C THR A 193 -1.20 -10.84 1.09
N SER A 194 -0.17 -10.60 1.90
CA SER A 194 0.48 -11.65 2.69
C SER A 194 -0.50 -12.35 3.63
N VAL A 195 -1.36 -11.61 4.33
CA VAL A 195 -2.43 -12.20 5.17
C VAL A 195 -3.42 -13.01 4.35
N MET A 196 -3.77 -12.58 3.13
CA MET A 196 -4.63 -13.34 2.22
C MET A 196 -4.02 -14.70 1.87
N ILE A 197 -2.72 -14.75 1.53
CA ILE A 197 -2.01 -16.01 1.27
C ILE A 197 -1.89 -16.86 2.54
N GLY A 198 -1.61 -16.23 3.69
CA GLY A 198 -1.57 -16.92 4.98
C GLY A 198 -2.91 -17.55 5.36
N ASN A 199 -4.03 -16.93 5.00
CA ASN A 199 -5.36 -17.48 5.19
C ASN A 199 -5.61 -18.71 4.30
N LEU A 200 -5.18 -18.66 3.03
CA LEU A 200 -5.21 -19.83 2.15
C LEU A 200 -4.37 -20.97 2.74
N GLN A 201 -3.18 -20.69 3.28
CA GLN A 201 -2.34 -21.73 3.91
C GLN A 201 -3.02 -22.29 5.16
N LEU A 202 -3.61 -21.45 6.00
CA LEU A 202 -4.37 -21.89 7.19
C LEU A 202 -5.50 -22.85 6.81
N ARG A 203 -6.14 -22.63 5.66
CA ARG A 203 -7.23 -23.46 5.12
C ARG A 203 -6.74 -24.66 4.30
N GLY A 204 -5.42 -24.85 4.16
CA GLY A 204 -4.83 -25.96 3.40
C GLY A 204 -4.95 -25.83 1.88
N LEU A 205 -5.20 -24.61 1.37
CA LEU A 205 -5.37 -24.34 -0.07
C LEU A 205 -4.06 -24.04 -0.79
N VAL A 206 -2.98 -23.79 -0.04
CA VAL A 206 -1.64 -23.51 -0.58
C VAL A 206 -0.56 -24.01 0.37
N ASN A 207 0.55 -24.50 -0.18
CA ASN A 207 1.78 -24.73 0.57
C ASN A 207 2.83 -23.71 0.09
N VAL A 208 3.19 -22.74 0.92
CA VAL A 208 4.05 -21.65 0.45
C VAL A 208 5.49 -22.05 0.13
N ASP A 209 5.94 -23.21 0.60
CA ASP A 209 7.28 -23.73 0.27
C ASP A 209 7.33 -24.40 -1.11
N GLU A 210 6.18 -24.50 -1.80
CA GLU A 210 6.06 -25.03 -3.16
C GLU A 210 6.31 -23.94 -4.22
N PRO A 211 6.67 -24.34 -5.46
CA PRO A 211 6.74 -23.42 -6.58
C PRO A 211 5.41 -22.72 -6.86
N THR A 212 5.45 -21.49 -7.37
CA THR A 212 4.23 -20.70 -7.65
C THR A 212 3.24 -21.41 -8.57
N GLY A 213 3.76 -22.16 -9.55
CA GLY A 213 2.96 -22.94 -10.49
C GLY A 213 2.36 -22.14 -11.65
N PHE A 214 2.82 -20.90 -11.87
CA PHE A 214 2.36 -20.09 -13.01
C PHE A 214 2.70 -20.77 -14.35
N ALA A 215 1.72 -20.85 -15.25
CA ALA A 215 1.85 -21.57 -16.51
C ALA A 215 2.91 -20.93 -17.42
N GLU A 216 3.01 -19.60 -17.39
CA GLU A 216 3.95 -18.79 -18.14
C GLU A 216 5.42 -19.08 -17.77
N TRP A 217 5.66 -19.66 -16.61
CA TRP A 217 6.99 -19.94 -16.08
C TRP A 217 7.42 -21.39 -16.29
N ALA A 218 6.52 -22.29 -16.72
CA ALA A 218 6.77 -23.72 -16.83
C ALA A 218 7.95 -24.08 -17.77
N GLY A 219 8.31 -23.19 -18.70
CA GLY A 219 9.36 -23.39 -19.69
C GLY A 219 10.76 -22.89 -19.32
N ASP A 220 10.94 -22.23 -18.17
CA ASP A 220 12.25 -21.68 -17.79
C ASP A 220 12.53 -21.73 -16.26
N GLY A 221 13.65 -21.13 -15.84
CA GLY A 221 14.11 -21.16 -14.45
C GLY A 221 13.13 -20.57 -13.43
N ARG A 222 12.17 -19.74 -13.87
CA ARG A 222 11.12 -19.20 -13.00
C ARG A 222 10.18 -20.28 -12.46
N ALA A 223 10.09 -21.45 -13.11
CA ALA A 223 9.32 -22.60 -12.60
C ALA A 223 9.77 -23.06 -11.21
N ALA A 224 10.98 -22.72 -10.77
CA ALA A 224 11.50 -23.06 -9.45
C ALA A 224 11.24 -21.99 -8.37
N ILE A 225 10.74 -20.80 -8.74
CA ILE A 225 10.45 -19.72 -7.80
C ILE A 225 9.32 -20.18 -6.88
N LYS A 226 9.56 -20.12 -5.57
CA LYS A 226 8.60 -20.50 -4.55
C LYS A 226 7.69 -19.34 -4.17
N ILE A 227 6.55 -19.66 -3.60
CA ILE A 227 5.65 -18.64 -3.03
C ILE A 227 6.34 -17.91 -1.86
N THR A 228 7.18 -18.61 -1.08
CA THR A 228 8.02 -17.95 -0.07
C THR A 228 8.95 -16.91 -0.66
N ASP A 229 9.50 -17.14 -1.86
CA ASP A 229 10.40 -16.18 -2.50
C ASP A 229 9.65 -14.90 -2.85
N LEU A 230 8.40 -15.01 -3.32
CA LEU A 230 7.53 -13.85 -3.52
C LEU A 230 7.22 -13.15 -2.19
N LEU A 231 6.87 -13.90 -1.14
CA LEU A 231 6.54 -13.35 0.18
C LEU A 231 7.70 -12.57 0.80
N THR A 232 8.94 -13.01 0.60
CA THR A 232 10.15 -12.33 1.11
C THR A 232 10.77 -11.34 0.14
N MET A 233 10.16 -11.13 -1.04
CA MET A 233 10.69 -10.28 -2.12
C MET A 233 12.10 -10.67 -2.56
N THR A 234 12.29 -11.99 -2.71
CA THR A 234 13.54 -12.61 -3.13
C THR A 234 13.37 -13.49 -4.35
N ASP A 235 12.34 -13.25 -5.16
CA ASP A 235 12.02 -14.04 -6.37
C ASP A 235 13.06 -13.92 -7.49
N GLY A 236 13.84 -12.84 -7.50
CA GLY A 236 14.93 -12.62 -8.44
C GLY A 236 14.50 -12.09 -9.81
N LEU A 237 13.27 -11.59 -9.94
CA LEU A 237 12.80 -10.94 -11.16
C LEU A 237 13.41 -9.54 -11.33
N ASP A 238 13.67 -9.20 -12.59
CA ASP A 238 14.16 -7.90 -13.03
C ASP A 238 13.01 -6.87 -13.03
N PHE A 239 12.73 -6.32 -11.84
CA PHE A 239 11.68 -5.33 -11.63
C PHE A 239 12.26 -4.03 -11.06
N SER A 240 12.03 -2.91 -11.75
CA SER A 240 12.35 -1.55 -11.31
C SER A 240 11.20 -0.96 -10.47
N GLU A 241 11.42 -0.79 -9.16
CA GLU A 241 10.47 -0.14 -8.24
C GLU A 241 10.60 1.40 -8.24
N GLU A 242 11.37 1.94 -9.17
CA GLU A 242 11.43 3.39 -9.37
C GLU A 242 10.11 3.92 -9.93
N TYR A 243 9.74 5.13 -9.53
CA TYR A 243 8.45 5.75 -9.87
C TYR A 243 8.56 6.80 -10.98
N ASN A 244 9.53 6.65 -11.89
CA ASN A 244 9.61 7.52 -13.06
C ASN A 244 8.79 6.93 -14.22
N PRO A 245 8.23 7.77 -15.09
CA PRO A 245 7.74 7.33 -16.39
C PRO A 245 8.72 6.40 -17.12
N GLY A 246 8.23 5.23 -17.49
CA GLY A 246 9.01 4.20 -18.19
C GLY A 246 9.61 3.13 -17.27
N ASP A 247 9.60 3.35 -15.95
CA ASP A 247 9.90 2.31 -14.97
C ASP A 247 8.72 1.34 -14.81
N ASP A 248 9.03 0.15 -14.29
CA ASP A 248 8.09 -0.96 -14.22
C ASP A 248 6.92 -0.66 -13.30
N ALA A 249 7.16 -0.04 -12.14
CA ALA A 249 6.09 0.31 -11.20
C ALA A 249 5.06 1.25 -11.82
N THR A 250 5.48 2.25 -12.60
CA THR A 250 4.55 3.21 -13.21
C THR A 250 3.84 2.64 -14.44
N ALA A 251 4.55 1.88 -15.27
CA ALA A 251 3.95 1.19 -16.41
C ALA A 251 2.87 0.20 -15.93
N MET A 252 3.25 -0.71 -15.02
CA MET A 252 2.37 -1.74 -14.48
C MET A 252 1.09 -1.16 -13.85
N LEU A 253 1.20 -0.07 -13.07
CA LEU A 253 0.07 0.45 -12.29
C LEU A 253 -0.87 1.36 -13.08
N PHE A 254 -0.38 2.01 -14.15
CA PHE A 254 -1.12 3.09 -14.80
C PHE A 254 -1.33 2.90 -16.30
N THR A 255 -0.54 2.06 -16.97
CA THR A 255 -0.64 1.87 -18.43
C THR A 255 -1.05 0.46 -18.83
N GLU A 256 -0.94 -0.53 -17.94
CA GLU A 256 -1.28 -1.92 -18.24
C GLU A 256 -2.67 -2.33 -17.71
N PRO A 257 -3.42 -3.18 -18.45
CA PRO A 257 -4.73 -3.67 -18.00
C PRO A 257 -4.65 -4.71 -16.88
N SER A 258 -3.52 -5.43 -16.79
CA SER A 258 -3.27 -6.48 -15.80
C SER A 258 -1.89 -6.27 -15.19
N ALA A 259 -1.87 -5.90 -13.90
CA ALA A 259 -0.63 -5.66 -13.19
C ALA A 259 0.18 -6.95 -13.03
N SER A 260 -0.48 -8.09 -12.82
CA SER A 260 0.19 -9.37 -12.69
C SER A 260 0.76 -9.89 -14.02
N ASP A 261 0.05 -9.73 -15.14
CA ASP A 261 0.52 -10.26 -16.43
C ASP A 261 1.77 -9.51 -16.90
N TYR A 262 1.86 -8.20 -16.62
CA TYR A 262 3.07 -7.42 -16.84
C TYR A 262 4.28 -8.02 -16.12
N VAL A 263 4.10 -8.46 -14.86
CA VAL A 263 5.17 -9.01 -14.03
C VAL A 263 5.50 -10.45 -14.42
N LEU A 264 4.51 -11.25 -14.83
CA LEU A 264 4.72 -12.60 -15.34
C LEU A 264 5.67 -12.62 -16.55
N GLY A 265 5.75 -11.52 -17.30
CA GLY A 265 6.70 -11.33 -18.42
C GLY A 265 8.14 -10.97 -18.01
N LYS A 266 8.42 -10.72 -16.72
CA LYS A 266 9.76 -10.29 -16.26
C LYS A 266 10.79 -11.40 -16.27
N LYS A 267 12.03 -11.04 -16.60
CA LYS A 267 13.16 -11.97 -16.68
C LYS A 267 13.67 -12.31 -15.27
N PRO A 268 14.07 -13.56 -15.01
CA PRO A 268 14.81 -13.90 -13.80
C PRO A 268 16.28 -13.49 -13.95
N ILE A 269 16.76 -12.57 -13.11
CA ILE A 269 18.17 -12.13 -13.07
C ILE A 269 18.93 -12.64 -11.83
N HIS A 270 18.20 -13.16 -10.83
CA HIS A 270 18.76 -13.84 -9.67
C HIS A 270 18.03 -15.17 -9.40
N THR A 271 18.65 -16.03 -8.59
CA THR A 271 17.99 -17.25 -8.10
C THR A 271 17.01 -16.89 -6.97
N GLY A 272 15.84 -17.54 -6.95
CA GLY A 272 14.88 -17.42 -5.84
C GLY A 272 15.54 -17.61 -4.47
N GLY A 273 15.22 -16.73 -3.53
CA GLY A 273 15.74 -16.71 -2.16
C GLY A 273 17.10 -16.01 -1.99
N SER A 274 17.82 -15.71 -3.07
CA SER A 274 19.22 -15.27 -2.97
C SER A 274 19.41 -13.75 -2.85
N HIS A 275 18.50 -12.96 -3.42
CA HIS A 275 18.63 -11.51 -3.55
C HIS A 275 17.31 -10.82 -3.21
N PHE A 276 17.31 -9.93 -2.23
CA PHE A 276 16.16 -9.11 -1.90
C PHE A 276 16.02 -7.96 -2.92
N ASN A 277 14.87 -7.87 -3.57
CA ASN A 277 14.48 -6.75 -4.44
C ASN A 277 13.06 -6.32 -4.08
N TYR A 278 12.90 -5.16 -3.45
CA TYR A 278 11.58 -4.69 -3.05
C TYR A 278 10.74 -4.37 -4.29
N SER A 279 9.60 -5.05 -4.47
CA SER A 279 8.81 -4.99 -5.71
C SER A 279 7.29 -5.02 -5.48
N SER A 280 6.60 -4.03 -6.01
CA SER A 280 5.14 -4.01 -6.21
C SER A 280 4.70 -5.08 -7.19
N GLY A 281 5.52 -5.38 -8.19
CA GLY A 281 5.25 -6.46 -9.13
C GLY A 281 5.14 -7.81 -8.44
N THR A 282 6.12 -8.16 -7.60
CA THR A 282 6.11 -9.38 -6.78
C THR A 282 4.85 -9.51 -5.93
N ALA A 283 4.40 -8.40 -5.32
CA ALA A 283 3.16 -8.41 -4.54
C ALA A 283 1.90 -8.63 -5.40
N ASN A 284 1.87 -8.16 -6.64
CA ASN A 284 0.78 -8.44 -7.57
C ASN A 284 0.80 -9.88 -8.09
N LEU A 285 1.96 -10.55 -8.13
CA LEU A 285 2.02 -12.00 -8.35
C LEU A 285 1.40 -12.79 -7.18
N LEU A 286 1.57 -12.34 -5.93
CA LEU A 286 0.85 -12.93 -4.80
C LEU A 286 -0.67 -12.73 -4.94
N SER A 287 -1.13 -11.56 -5.39
CA SER A 287 -2.54 -11.33 -5.68
C SER A 287 -3.06 -12.22 -6.81
N ARG A 288 -2.25 -12.46 -7.85
CA ARG A 288 -2.56 -13.40 -8.93
C ARG A 288 -2.68 -14.84 -8.42
N LEU A 289 -1.75 -15.28 -7.57
CA LEU A 289 -1.81 -16.58 -6.93
C LEU A 289 -3.10 -16.73 -6.11
N TYR A 290 -3.47 -15.71 -5.32
CA TYR A 290 -4.74 -15.71 -4.59
C TYR A 290 -5.94 -15.84 -5.53
N PHE A 291 -5.97 -15.06 -6.61
CA PHE A 291 -7.01 -15.12 -7.63
C PHE A 291 -7.13 -16.53 -8.25
N GLU A 292 -6.03 -17.16 -8.65
CA GLU A 292 -6.04 -18.51 -9.25
C GLU A 292 -6.48 -19.58 -8.24
N ARG A 293 -5.97 -19.54 -7.01
CA ARG A 293 -6.30 -20.52 -5.96
C ARG A 293 -7.74 -20.42 -5.44
N THR A 294 -8.38 -19.28 -5.64
CA THR A 294 -9.80 -19.04 -5.31
C THR A 294 -10.76 -19.34 -6.46
N GLY A 295 -10.25 -19.83 -7.60
CA GLY A 295 -11.07 -20.27 -8.74
C GLY A 295 -10.94 -19.42 -10.00
N GLY A 296 -10.09 -18.39 -10.00
CA GLY A 296 -9.69 -17.70 -11.22
C GLY A 296 -10.77 -16.82 -11.85
N THR A 297 -11.73 -16.34 -11.06
CA THR A 297 -12.76 -15.39 -11.51
C THR A 297 -12.78 -14.15 -10.61
N ALA A 298 -13.15 -13.00 -11.18
CA ALA A 298 -13.26 -11.75 -10.43
C ALA A 298 -14.27 -11.88 -9.27
N GLN A 299 -15.39 -12.57 -9.50
CA GLN A 299 -16.42 -12.79 -8.48
C GLN A 299 -15.89 -13.63 -7.31
N ASN A 300 -15.23 -14.76 -7.58
CA ASN A 300 -14.67 -15.59 -6.52
C ASN A 300 -13.59 -14.83 -5.74
N ASN A 301 -12.73 -14.07 -6.44
CA ASN A 301 -11.69 -13.26 -5.83
C ASN A 301 -12.29 -12.24 -4.83
N TYR A 302 -13.37 -11.56 -5.22
CA TYR A 302 -14.13 -10.65 -4.36
C TYR A 302 -14.78 -11.39 -3.18
N ASP A 303 -15.54 -12.45 -3.44
CA ASP A 303 -16.29 -13.16 -2.40
C ASP A 303 -15.37 -13.79 -1.35
N GLU A 304 -14.23 -14.34 -1.76
CA GLU A 304 -13.22 -14.88 -0.86
C GLU A 304 -12.60 -13.79 0.01
N PHE A 305 -12.29 -12.62 -0.57
CA PHE A 305 -11.77 -11.48 0.21
C PHE A 305 -12.80 -11.02 1.25
N ILE A 306 -14.05 -10.81 0.86
CA ILE A 306 -15.09 -10.35 1.78
C ILE A 306 -15.33 -11.38 2.89
N THR A 307 -15.41 -12.67 2.54
CA THR A 307 -15.80 -13.73 3.47
C THR A 307 -14.69 -14.12 4.44
N HIS A 308 -13.46 -14.23 3.96
CA HIS A 308 -12.36 -14.79 4.76
C HIS A 308 -11.36 -13.76 5.27
N ILE A 309 -11.42 -12.52 4.78
CA ILE A 309 -10.47 -11.46 5.14
C ILE A 309 -11.19 -10.25 5.71
N ALA A 310 -11.98 -9.54 4.90
CA ALA A 310 -12.59 -8.27 5.32
C ALA A 310 -13.59 -8.45 6.47
N SER A 311 -14.51 -9.41 6.37
CA SER A 311 -15.49 -9.66 7.42
C SER A 311 -14.86 -10.17 8.72
N PRO A 312 -13.94 -11.16 8.73
CA PRO A 312 -13.24 -11.59 9.95
C PRO A 312 -12.39 -10.49 10.62
N LEU A 313 -11.73 -9.66 9.82
CA LEU A 313 -11.00 -8.50 10.35
C LEU A 313 -11.96 -7.44 10.93
N GLY A 314 -13.23 -7.45 10.52
CA GLY A 314 -14.22 -6.44 10.91
C GLY A 314 -14.04 -5.14 10.14
N PHE A 315 -13.61 -5.21 8.87
CA PHE A 315 -13.54 -4.03 8.01
C PHE A 315 -14.91 -3.38 7.84
N GLN A 316 -14.94 -2.05 7.84
CA GLN A 316 -16.20 -1.29 7.74
C GLN A 316 -16.15 -0.22 6.66
N HIS A 317 -14.97 0.38 6.43
CA HIS A 317 -14.76 1.47 5.49
C HIS A 317 -13.51 1.18 4.65
N SER A 318 -13.59 0.13 3.85
CA SER A 318 -12.48 -0.33 3.02
C SER A 318 -12.90 -0.76 1.63
N ILE A 319 -12.06 -0.48 0.64
CA ILE A 319 -12.16 -0.98 -0.73
C ILE A 319 -10.76 -1.46 -1.15
N LEU A 320 -10.65 -2.73 -1.52
CA LEU A 320 -9.47 -3.27 -2.21
C LEU A 320 -9.78 -3.31 -3.70
N GLU A 321 -9.16 -2.42 -4.47
CA GLU A 321 -9.47 -2.28 -5.89
C GLU A 321 -8.80 -3.37 -6.74
N THR A 322 -9.46 -3.74 -7.83
CA THR A 322 -8.89 -4.60 -8.88
C THR A 322 -8.29 -3.77 -10.00
N ASP A 323 -7.41 -4.36 -10.80
CA ASP A 323 -7.11 -3.87 -12.14
C ASP A 323 -8.24 -4.24 -13.13
N ALA A 324 -8.03 -3.98 -14.41
CA ALA A 324 -9.04 -4.23 -15.44
C ALA A 324 -9.30 -5.74 -15.65
N SER A 325 -8.33 -6.60 -15.34
CA SER A 325 -8.48 -8.06 -15.41
C SER A 325 -9.35 -8.65 -14.29
N GLY A 326 -9.62 -7.89 -13.23
CA GLY A 326 -10.38 -8.33 -12.06
C GLY A 326 -9.52 -8.95 -10.95
N VAL A 327 -8.20 -8.94 -11.11
CA VAL A 327 -7.25 -9.30 -10.05
C VAL A 327 -7.04 -8.09 -9.14
N PHE A 328 -6.94 -8.31 -7.82
CA PHE A 328 -6.65 -7.21 -6.89
C PHE A 328 -5.27 -6.61 -7.16
N VAL A 329 -5.17 -5.28 -7.14
CA VAL A 329 -3.87 -4.59 -7.10
C VAL A 329 -3.37 -4.57 -5.65
N GLY A 330 -3.09 -5.77 -5.12
CA GLY A 330 -2.67 -5.98 -3.75
C GLY A 330 -1.31 -5.38 -3.42
N SER A 331 -0.57 -4.88 -4.41
CA SER A 331 0.61 -4.07 -4.17
C SER A 331 0.31 -2.68 -3.61
N SER A 332 -0.90 -2.11 -3.88
CA SER A 332 -1.10 -0.65 -3.78
C SER A 332 -2.51 -0.20 -3.36
N TYR A 333 -3.59 -0.79 -3.90
CA TYR A 333 -4.89 -0.13 -3.93
C TYR A 333 -5.88 -0.64 -2.86
N LEU A 334 -5.38 -0.81 -1.62
CA LEU A 334 -6.27 -0.83 -0.45
C LEU A 334 -6.52 0.60 0.01
N TYR A 335 -7.77 1.01 -0.06
CA TYR A 335 -8.30 2.20 0.59
C TYR A 335 -8.99 1.73 1.85
N ALA A 336 -8.60 2.26 3.00
CA ALA A 336 -9.21 1.86 4.27
C ALA A 336 -9.13 3.00 5.28
N SER A 337 -10.12 3.06 6.17
CA SER A 337 -10.06 3.96 7.31
C SER A 337 -8.86 3.64 8.21
N ALA A 338 -8.40 4.61 9.00
CA ALA A 338 -7.33 4.37 9.98
C ALA A 338 -7.69 3.25 10.96
N ARG A 339 -8.98 3.13 11.31
CA ARG A 339 -9.50 2.07 12.20
C ARG A 339 -9.45 0.69 11.55
N ASP A 340 -9.66 0.61 10.23
CA ASP A 340 -9.55 -0.64 9.46
C ASP A 340 -8.10 -1.07 9.27
N TRP A 341 -7.20 -0.13 8.96
CA TRP A 341 -5.76 -0.40 8.96
C TRP A 341 -5.25 -0.87 10.33
N ALA A 342 -5.79 -0.31 11.42
CA ALA A 342 -5.45 -0.73 12.77
C ALA A 342 -5.87 -2.17 13.08
N ARG A 343 -6.96 -2.67 12.48
CA ARG A 343 -7.41 -4.07 12.63
C ARG A 343 -6.39 -5.05 12.05
N LEU A 344 -5.77 -4.72 10.91
CA LEU A 344 -4.68 -5.51 10.35
C LEU A 344 -3.50 -5.58 11.33
N GLY A 345 -3.04 -4.44 11.84
CA GLY A 345 -1.97 -4.38 12.83
C GLY A 345 -2.30 -5.13 14.12
N GLN A 346 -3.52 -4.98 14.63
CA GLN A 346 -3.98 -5.63 15.86
C GLN A 346 -4.13 -7.15 15.71
N MET A 347 -4.57 -7.63 14.53
CA MET A 347 -4.62 -9.06 14.22
C MET A 347 -3.22 -9.67 14.23
N MET A 348 -2.25 -8.98 13.64
CA MET A 348 -0.85 -9.41 13.66
C MET A 348 -0.28 -9.39 15.09
N LEU A 349 -0.54 -8.32 15.85
CA LEU A 349 -0.16 -8.21 17.27
C LEU A 349 -0.71 -9.36 18.12
N ASN A 350 -1.92 -9.82 17.80
CA ASN A 350 -2.60 -10.92 18.48
C ASN A 350 -2.22 -12.33 17.96
N GLY A 351 -1.15 -12.46 17.18
CA GLY A 351 -0.71 -13.78 16.68
C GLY A 351 -1.70 -14.44 15.72
N GLY A 352 -2.37 -13.63 14.89
CA GLY A 352 -3.22 -14.12 13.81
C GLY A 352 -4.72 -14.17 14.14
N VAL A 353 -5.13 -13.62 15.29
CA VAL A 353 -6.51 -13.71 15.80
C VAL A 353 -7.09 -12.32 16.03
N LEU A 354 -8.31 -12.10 15.56
CA LEU A 354 -9.08 -10.89 15.86
C LEU A 354 -10.57 -11.26 15.96
N ASN A 355 -11.32 -10.58 16.83
CA ASN A 355 -12.76 -10.82 16.99
C ASN A 355 -13.13 -12.29 17.29
N GLY A 356 -12.25 -13.02 17.98
CA GLY A 356 -12.42 -14.45 18.28
C GLY A 356 -12.21 -15.38 17.07
N GLN A 357 -11.82 -14.86 15.91
CA GLN A 357 -11.58 -15.62 14.69
C GLN A 357 -10.09 -15.68 14.38
N ARG A 358 -9.61 -16.85 13.95
CA ARG A 358 -8.25 -17.03 13.46
C ARG A 358 -8.22 -16.73 11.96
N ILE A 359 -7.50 -15.69 11.57
CA ILE A 359 -7.33 -15.27 10.17
C ILE A 359 -6.07 -15.92 9.58
N VAL A 360 -4.99 -15.98 10.35
CA VAL A 360 -3.74 -16.69 10.01
C VAL A 360 -3.22 -17.48 11.23
N SER A 361 -2.32 -18.44 11.00
CA SER A 361 -1.69 -19.16 12.10
C SER A 361 -0.72 -18.27 12.89
N ALA A 362 -0.47 -18.60 14.16
CA ALA A 362 0.57 -17.92 14.94
C ALA A 362 1.96 -18.12 14.32
N ASP A 363 2.20 -19.29 13.73
CA ASP A 363 3.40 -19.58 12.92
C ASP A 363 3.53 -18.65 11.71
N TRP A 364 2.43 -18.33 11.02
CA TRP A 364 2.44 -17.37 9.92
C TRP A 364 2.91 -15.99 10.39
N VAL A 365 2.42 -15.51 11.55
CA VAL A 365 2.88 -14.23 12.14
C VAL A 365 4.36 -14.28 12.50
N ALA A 366 4.82 -15.38 13.09
CA ALA A 366 6.23 -15.56 13.45
C ALA A 366 7.14 -15.57 12.21
N ARG A 367 6.75 -16.25 11.13
CA ARG A 367 7.48 -16.24 9.85
C ARG A 367 7.39 -14.89 9.15
N SER A 368 6.25 -14.22 9.20
CA SER A 368 6.03 -12.89 8.60
C SER A 368 6.91 -11.81 9.20
N THR A 369 7.33 -11.99 10.46
CA THR A 369 8.12 -11.01 11.23
C THR A 369 9.57 -11.46 11.43
N ARG A 370 9.99 -12.53 10.76
CA ARG A 370 11.36 -13.05 10.78
C ARG A 370 12.15 -12.48 9.59
N PRO A 371 13.41 -12.04 9.79
CA PRO A 371 14.28 -11.65 8.69
C PRO A 371 14.36 -12.72 7.60
N ASN A 372 14.37 -12.29 6.33
CA ASN A 372 14.64 -13.16 5.21
C ASN A 372 16.12 -13.57 5.18
N THR A 373 16.46 -14.49 4.28
CA THR A 373 17.80 -15.09 4.17
C THR A 373 18.65 -14.51 3.05
N SER A 374 18.21 -13.43 2.40
CA SER A 374 18.99 -12.77 1.35
C SER A 374 20.26 -12.15 1.92
N GLN A 375 21.27 -11.99 1.06
CA GLN A 375 22.57 -11.48 1.48
C GLN A 375 22.61 -9.94 1.53
N ASN A 376 21.73 -9.27 0.79
CA ASN A 376 21.76 -7.81 0.58
C ASN A 376 20.71 -7.04 1.39
N GLY A 377 19.64 -7.69 1.85
CA GLY A 377 18.54 -7.00 2.53
C GLY A 377 17.68 -7.90 3.42
N PRO A 378 18.22 -8.47 4.51
CA PRO A 378 17.50 -9.41 5.37
C PRO A 378 16.36 -8.79 6.20
N ALA A 379 16.31 -7.46 6.37
CA ALA A 379 15.36 -6.76 7.24
C ALA A 379 13.94 -6.62 6.65
N TYR A 380 13.42 -7.71 6.07
CA TYR A 380 12.09 -7.83 5.48
C TYR A 380 11.57 -9.25 5.67
N GLY A 381 10.31 -9.39 6.07
CA GLY A 381 9.65 -10.69 6.28
C GLY A 381 8.61 -11.00 5.19
N TYR A 382 7.46 -11.57 5.55
CA TYR A 382 6.38 -11.83 4.58
C TYR A 382 5.58 -10.58 4.28
N GLN A 383 6.12 -9.72 3.43
CA GLN A 383 5.55 -8.42 3.06
C GLN A 383 5.51 -7.40 4.22
N TRP A 384 6.45 -7.49 5.19
CA TRP A 384 6.56 -6.58 6.33
C TRP A 384 8.00 -6.07 6.48
N TRP A 385 8.14 -4.75 6.67
CA TRP A 385 9.42 -4.14 7.04
C TRP A 385 9.74 -4.44 8.50
N LEU A 386 10.97 -4.86 8.78
CA LEU A 386 11.37 -5.26 10.13
C LEU A 386 12.32 -4.23 10.75
N ASN A 387 12.22 -4.04 12.05
CA ASN A 387 13.21 -3.28 12.83
C ASN A 387 14.42 -4.14 13.24
N ARG A 388 14.64 -5.29 12.61
CA ARG A 388 15.73 -6.23 12.92
C ARG A 388 16.21 -6.97 11.68
N GLY A 389 17.37 -7.61 11.79
CA GLY A 389 17.99 -8.39 10.72
C GLY A 389 19.01 -7.60 9.89
N GLY A 390 18.89 -6.28 9.83
CA GLY A 390 19.91 -5.40 9.24
C GLY A 390 21.10 -5.16 10.18
N GLU A 391 22.14 -4.51 9.68
CA GLU A 391 23.31 -4.10 10.47
C GLU A 391 22.94 -3.14 11.61
N GLN A 392 21.91 -2.31 11.39
CA GLN A 392 21.34 -1.38 12.35
C GLN A 392 19.82 -1.51 12.39
N LEU A 393 19.21 -1.08 13.48
CA LEU A 393 17.76 -0.95 13.58
C LEU A 393 17.28 0.12 12.59
N ARG A 394 16.18 -0.15 11.87
CA ARG A 394 15.55 0.77 10.92
C ARG A 394 14.97 2.00 11.64
N TRP A 395 14.41 1.78 12.82
CA TRP A 395 13.90 2.78 13.74
C TRP A 395 14.62 2.59 15.07
N ALA A 396 15.76 3.27 15.23
CA ALA A 396 16.69 3.09 16.33
C ALA A 396 16.10 3.34 17.73
N ASP A 397 15.09 4.22 17.82
CA ASP A 397 14.44 4.51 19.09
C ASP A 397 13.30 3.52 19.40
N LEU A 398 12.85 2.73 18.42
CA LEU A 398 11.81 1.71 18.63
C LEU A 398 12.41 0.35 19.02
N PRO A 399 11.66 -0.50 19.75
CA PRO A 399 12.08 -1.86 20.06
C PRO A 399 12.44 -2.69 18.82
N ALA A 400 13.40 -3.62 18.98
CA ALA A 400 13.86 -4.47 17.88
C ALA A 400 12.79 -5.45 17.36
N ASP A 401 11.73 -5.71 18.14
CA ASP A 401 10.59 -6.51 17.72
C ASP A 401 9.53 -5.70 16.96
N ALA A 402 9.73 -4.39 16.76
CA ALA A 402 8.86 -3.57 15.93
C ALA A 402 8.93 -3.99 14.45
N TYR A 403 7.79 -3.91 13.77
CA TYR A 403 7.68 -4.13 12.33
C TYR A 403 6.54 -3.29 11.76
N ALA A 404 6.58 -2.98 10.46
CA ALA A 404 5.59 -2.12 9.85
C ALA A 404 5.22 -2.53 8.42
N ALA A 405 3.94 -2.31 8.09
CA ALA A 405 3.52 -2.12 6.72
C ALA A 405 3.80 -0.65 6.37
N GLN A 406 4.50 -0.37 5.28
CA GLN A 406 4.80 1.00 4.85
C GLN A 406 4.32 1.23 3.42
N GLY A 407 3.80 2.43 3.17
CA GLY A 407 3.22 2.85 1.90
C GLY A 407 3.93 4.07 1.33
N ASN A 408 3.86 4.24 -0.01
CA ASN A 408 4.26 5.48 -0.67
C ASN A 408 3.52 6.68 -0.06
N ARG A 409 4.13 7.86 -0.08
CA ARG A 409 3.68 9.05 0.66
C ARG A 409 3.66 8.86 2.19
N GLU A 410 4.53 7.97 2.66
CA GLU A 410 4.87 7.76 4.07
C GLU A 410 3.70 7.25 4.93
N GLN A 411 2.87 6.36 4.38
CA GLN A 411 1.86 5.65 5.17
C GLN A 411 2.56 4.61 6.07
N SER A 412 2.03 4.35 7.26
CA SER A 412 2.56 3.29 8.12
C SER A 412 1.48 2.64 9.00
N VAL A 413 1.52 1.31 9.11
CA VAL A 413 0.95 0.54 10.22
C VAL A 413 2.11 -0.10 10.96
N MET A 414 2.52 0.51 12.07
CA MET A 414 3.58 0.02 12.95
C MET A 414 2.98 -0.87 14.03
N VAL A 415 3.59 -2.03 14.26
CA VAL A 415 3.25 -2.94 15.35
C VAL A 415 4.46 -3.10 16.25
N ILE A 416 4.27 -2.95 17.56
CA ILE A 416 5.31 -3.07 18.58
C ILE A 416 4.83 -4.10 19.63
N PRO A 417 5.14 -5.40 19.43
CA PRO A 417 4.63 -6.47 20.28
C PRO A 417 4.95 -6.31 21.76
N SER A 418 6.20 -6.01 22.09
CA SER A 418 6.70 -5.77 23.46
C SER A 418 5.95 -4.65 24.20
N ALA A 419 5.28 -3.75 23.47
CA ALA A 419 4.49 -2.65 24.02
C ALA A 419 2.97 -2.86 23.92
N GLY A 420 2.51 -3.94 23.28
CA GLY A 420 1.10 -4.14 22.98
C GLY A 420 0.50 -3.01 22.13
N LEU A 421 1.31 -2.43 21.23
CA LEU A 421 1.00 -1.17 20.55
C LEU A 421 0.86 -1.34 19.04
N VAL A 422 -0.13 -0.66 18.45
CA VAL A 422 -0.24 -0.43 17.00
C VAL A 422 -0.36 1.07 16.76
N ILE A 423 0.44 1.62 15.85
CA ILE A 423 0.35 3.02 15.43
C ILE A 423 0.05 3.04 13.93
N VAL A 424 -1.04 3.70 13.56
CA VAL A 424 -1.41 3.92 12.17
C VAL A 424 -1.22 5.39 11.84
N ARG A 425 -0.45 5.65 10.78
CA ARG A 425 -0.33 6.98 10.19
C ARG A 425 -0.68 6.90 8.72
N LEU A 426 -1.69 7.66 8.31
CA LEU A 426 -2.05 7.85 6.91
C LEU A 426 -1.80 9.31 6.53
N GLY A 427 -1.09 9.55 5.44
CA GLY A 427 -0.69 10.90 5.05
C GLY A 427 -0.55 11.12 3.55
N TRP A 428 0.09 12.23 3.16
CA TRP A 428 0.43 12.53 1.77
C TRP A 428 1.76 13.29 1.68
N THR A 429 2.82 12.71 2.27
CA THR A 429 4.13 13.36 2.39
C THR A 429 4.91 13.25 1.07
N SER A 430 5.48 14.35 0.58
CA SER A 430 6.35 14.33 -0.61
C SER A 430 7.81 13.97 -0.31
N GLY A 431 8.28 14.28 0.90
CA GLY A 431 9.59 13.88 1.40
C GLY A 431 9.52 12.75 2.43
N ILE A 432 10.51 12.75 3.32
CA ILE A 432 10.64 11.73 4.38
C ILE A 432 9.80 12.13 5.59
N TYR A 433 9.01 11.18 6.09
CA TYR A 433 8.33 11.33 7.37
C TYR A 433 9.23 10.85 8.52
N PRO A 434 9.38 11.60 9.63
CA PRO A 434 10.24 11.21 10.74
C PRO A 434 9.60 10.11 11.62
N VAL A 435 9.33 8.93 11.03
CA VAL A 435 8.67 7.77 11.69
C VAL A 435 9.34 7.45 13.02
N ASN A 436 10.67 7.33 13.03
CA ASN A 436 11.43 6.98 14.23
C ASN A 436 11.13 7.93 15.40
N GLU A 437 11.26 9.24 15.19
CA GLU A 437 11.03 10.25 16.24
C GLU A 437 9.55 10.35 16.65
N ARG A 438 8.63 10.38 15.67
CA ARG A 438 7.20 10.57 15.92
C ARG A 438 6.60 9.38 16.66
N PHE A 439 6.90 8.17 16.19
CA PHE A 439 6.37 6.97 16.82
C PHE A 439 7.08 6.66 18.13
N ALA A 440 8.31 7.16 18.28
CA ALA A 440 8.96 7.16 19.57
C ALA A 440 8.18 7.97 20.61
N LYS A 441 7.90 9.23 20.34
CA LYS A 441 7.11 10.08 21.25
C LYS A 441 5.79 9.39 21.68
N ILE A 442 5.08 8.77 20.72
CA ILE A 442 3.83 8.04 20.99
C ILE A 442 4.06 6.83 21.89
N LEU A 443 5.07 5.99 21.62
CA LEU A 443 5.33 4.78 22.41
C LEU A 443 5.62 5.13 23.89
N TRP A 444 6.30 6.25 24.17
CA TRP A 444 6.69 6.64 25.52
C TRP A 444 5.49 7.27 26.26
N ALA A 445 4.71 8.11 25.57
CA ALA A 445 3.47 8.67 26.12
C ALA A 445 2.44 7.57 26.38
N ALA A 446 2.40 6.55 25.53
CA ALA A 446 1.62 5.34 25.76
C ALA A 446 2.21 4.45 26.87
N GLY A 447 3.10 4.95 27.74
CA GLY A 447 3.51 4.29 28.99
C GLY A 447 4.24 2.96 28.81
N ALA A 448 4.91 2.71 27.68
CA ALA A 448 5.84 1.60 27.56
C ALA A 448 7.15 1.98 28.25
N SER A 449 7.57 1.24 29.27
CA SER A 449 8.92 1.40 29.83
C SER A 449 9.95 1.09 28.75
N LYS A 450 11.11 1.77 28.74
CA LYS A 450 12.29 1.33 27.98
C LYS A 450 12.66 -0.09 28.44
N ALA A 451 12.05 -1.12 27.85
CA ALA A 451 12.46 -2.49 28.07
C ALA A 451 13.89 -2.57 27.54
N GLN A 452 14.86 -2.74 28.45
CA GLN A 452 16.21 -3.07 28.03
C GLN A 452 16.13 -4.39 27.27
N PRO A 453 16.88 -4.54 26.15
CA PRO A 453 16.94 -5.81 25.46
C PRO A 453 17.40 -6.87 26.46
N GLU A 454 16.62 -7.93 26.64
CA GLU A 454 17.11 -9.09 27.37
C GLU A 454 18.41 -9.56 26.70
N PRO A 455 19.48 -9.80 27.49
CA PRO A 455 20.70 -10.35 26.94
C PRO A 455 20.40 -11.75 26.39
N ARG A 456 20.85 -11.98 25.15
CA ARG A 456 20.62 -13.18 24.34
C ARG A 456 20.99 -14.48 25.05
#